data_AF-A0AA38HVU2-F1
#
_entry.id   AF-A0AA38HVU2-F1
#
_cell.length_a   1.000
_cell.length_b   1.000
_cell.length_c   1.000
_cell.angle_alpha   90.00
_cell.angle_beta   90.00
_cell.angle_gamma   90.00
#
_symmetry.space_group_name_H-M   'P 1'
#
loop_
_entity.id
_entity.type
_entity.pdbx_description
1 polymer ?
#
loop_
_entity_poly.entity_id
_entity_poly.type
_entity_poly.pdbx_seq_one_letter_code
_entity_poly.pdbx_strand_id
1 'polypeptide(L)'
;MLVQTLFYFFVVTLFTLVQSGPVLFDRAFIKYGRHGKRQMVYDFHHIDNKTVPTDKHLIIVKTKTMEIIYTEAVRNLKNLQDLYLSNCGVQKIETKAFFNLPNLTVLHLEDNHIEELKKGVFNGLTVKILSLQRNEIKQIDGEAFDDMPLLFKIKLNSNRLKSWDSGWFKNTPRLTELYFRRNKLSYLPRSAFVNVKGSHLVDGISVVDTKIFLSKNKLGELVPESFYDLERISQLYLDRNNIQVVPDGAFRDLTDVDVIYLARNKISEINGNAFPKVRNIGILDLSSNLLECLPYGLVTVANVTNLEKNNGTCDCIKEFRAKLQEEKRSCEISYSEDLCTIT
;
A
#
# COMPACT_ATOMS: atom_id res chain seq x y z
N MET A 1 22.99 39.36 -47.31
CA MET A 1 21.55 39.05 -47.53
C MET A 1 21.35 37.69 -48.24
N LEU A 2 22.06 36.63 -47.82
CA LEU A 2 21.94 35.29 -48.45
C LEU A 2 22.04 34.13 -47.43
N VAL A 3 22.04 34.43 -46.12
CA VAL A 3 22.12 33.43 -45.04
C VAL A 3 20.77 33.27 -44.30
N GLN A 4 19.81 34.17 -44.50
CA GLN A 4 18.48 34.10 -43.87
C GLN A 4 17.46 33.26 -44.65
N THR A 5 17.67 33.02 -45.94
CA THR A 5 16.70 32.32 -46.81
C THR A 5 16.85 30.79 -46.75
N LEU A 6 18.03 30.27 -46.38
CA LEU A 6 18.26 28.82 -46.26
C LEU A 6 17.73 28.21 -44.95
N PHE A 7 17.57 29.02 -43.89
CA PHE A 7 16.98 28.55 -42.64
C PHE A 7 15.45 28.38 -42.73
N TYR A 8 14.79 29.17 -43.59
CA TYR A 8 13.34 29.07 -43.82
C TYR A 8 12.97 27.83 -44.65
N PHE A 9 13.85 27.36 -45.53
CA PHE A 9 13.58 26.17 -46.35
C PHE A 9 13.78 24.86 -45.57
N PHE A 10 14.66 24.81 -44.55
CA PHE A 10 14.89 23.60 -43.76
C PHE A 10 13.86 23.37 -42.64
N VAL A 11 13.21 24.44 -42.17
CA VAL A 11 12.14 24.35 -41.16
C VAL A 11 10.79 23.97 -41.79
N VAL A 12 10.57 24.28 -43.06
CA VAL A 12 9.29 23.99 -43.75
C VAL A 12 9.19 22.55 -44.26
N THR A 13 10.30 21.88 -44.61
CA THR A 13 10.28 20.47 -45.05
C THR A 13 10.25 19.44 -43.93
N LEU A 14 10.51 19.82 -42.67
CA LEU A 14 10.32 18.91 -41.53
C LEU A 14 8.87 18.84 -41.02
N PHE A 15 8.00 19.74 -41.49
CA PHE A 15 6.58 19.77 -41.13
C PHE A 15 5.66 18.99 -42.08
N THR A 16 6.20 18.37 -43.14
CA THR A 16 5.39 17.64 -44.14
C THR A 16 5.48 16.11 -44.05
N LEU A 17 6.07 15.54 -42.99
CA LEU A 17 6.18 14.08 -42.81
C LEU A 17 5.58 13.51 -41.52
N VAL A 18 4.71 14.26 -40.85
CA VAL A 18 3.81 13.71 -39.83
C VAL A 18 2.38 14.10 -40.19
N GLN A 19 1.74 13.29 -41.04
CA GLN A 19 0.29 13.29 -41.18
C GLN A 19 -0.34 12.76 -39.88
N SER A 20 -0.41 13.60 -38.85
CA SER A 20 -1.44 13.51 -37.83
C SER A 20 -2.22 14.81 -37.87
N GLY A 21 -3.51 14.70 -38.18
CA GLY A 21 -4.35 15.85 -38.50
C GLY A 21 -4.42 16.89 -37.37
N PRO A 22 -4.79 18.15 -37.68
CA PRO A 22 -4.69 19.30 -36.78
C PRO A 22 -5.55 19.21 -35.50
N VAL A 23 -6.38 18.18 -35.35
CA VAL A 23 -7.37 18.07 -34.26
C VAL A 23 -6.78 17.46 -32.97
N LEU A 24 -5.63 16.79 -33.04
CA LEU A 24 -4.98 16.14 -31.89
C LEU A 24 -4.14 17.09 -31.04
N PHE A 25 -3.68 18.22 -31.60
CA PHE A 25 -2.74 19.13 -30.94
C PHE A 25 -3.41 20.23 -30.10
N ASP A 26 -4.71 20.52 -30.28
CA ASP A 26 -5.39 21.55 -29.50
C ASP A 26 -5.71 21.14 -28.04
N ARG A 27 -5.52 19.86 -27.69
CA ARG A 27 -5.86 19.32 -26.34
C ARG A 27 -4.71 18.61 -25.64
N ALA A 28 -3.50 18.66 -26.21
CA ALA A 28 -2.31 18.06 -25.63
C ALA A 28 -1.22 19.12 -25.45
N PHE A 29 -0.67 19.24 -24.24
CA PHE A 29 0.44 20.16 -23.96
C PHE A 29 1.62 19.41 -23.33
N ILE A 30 2.83 19.90 -23.60
CA ILE A 30 4.05 19.34 -23.04
C ILE A 30 4.31 20.00 -21.69
N LYS A 31 4.43 19.19 -20.62
CA LYS A 31 4.97 19.63 -19.35
C LYS A 31 6.36 19.04 -19.14
N TYR A 32 7.27 19.84 -18.59
CA TYR A 32 8.57 19.36 -18.14
C TYR A 32 8.43 18.79 -16.72
N GLY A 33 8.74 17.51 -16.55
CA GLY A 33 8.82 16.87 -15.23
C GLY A 33 10.03 17.35 -14.43
N ARG A 34 10.14 16.91 -13.16
CA ARG A 34 11.23 17.27 -12.21
C ARG A 34 12.67 16.96 -12.69
N HIS A 35 12.83 16.28 -13.83
CA HIS A 35 14.14 15.90 -14.40
C HIS A 35 14.23 16.22 -15.91
N GLY A 36 13.52 17.23 -16.40
CA GLY A 36 13.61 17.65 -17.81
C GLY A 36 12.98 16.69 -18.83
N LYS A 37 12.40 15.56 -18.39
CA LYS A 37 11.61 14.68 -19.25
C LYS A 37 10.35 15.39 -19.75
N ARG A 38 10.17 15.40 -21.07
CA ARG A 38 8.94 15.88 -21.73
C ARG A 38 7.81 14.90 -21.41
N GLN A 39 6.74 15.40 -20.79
CA GLN A 39 5.53 14.65 -20.51
C GLN A 39 4.39 15.23 -21.33
N MET A 40 3.73 14.39 -22.13
CA MET A 40 2.54 14.78 -22.87
C MET A 40 1.34 14.70 -21.93
N VAL A 41 0.67 15.83 -21.75
CA VAL A 41 -0.51 15.96 -20.89
C VAL A 41 -1.72 16.17 -21.77
N TYR A 42 -2.78 15.44 -21.51
CA TYR A 42 -4.00 15.53 -22.28
C TYR A 42 -5.18 16.03 -21.45
N ASP A 43 -5.93 16.98 -22.00
CA ASP A 43 -7.16 17.52 -21.42
C ASP A 43 -8.37 16.96 -22.18
N PHE A 44 -9.00 15.94 -21.59
CA PHE A 44 -10.16 15.28 -22.16
C PHE A 44 -11.29 15.18 -21.14
N HIS A 45 -12.55 15.25 -21.59
CA HIS A 45 -13.70 14.91 -20.74
C HIS A 45 -13.83 13.40 -20.52
N HIS A 46 -13.34 12.59 -21.46
CA HIS A 46 -13.25 11.13 -21.35
C HIS A 46 -11.95 10.64 -22.02
N ILE A 47 -11.34 9.59 -21.47
CA ILE A 47 -10.23 8.89 -22.11
C ILE A 47 -10.79 7.84 -23.08
N ASP A 48 -10.40 7.86 -24.35
CA ASP A 48 -10.81 6.85 -25.33
C ASP A 48 -9.70 6.51 -26.34
N ASN A 49 -9.94 5.48 -27.16
CA ASN A 49 -9.00 5.00 -28.17
C ASN A 49 -8.81 5.95 -29.38
N LYS A 50 -9.61 7.00 -29.53
CA LYS A 50 -9.53 7.98 -30.64
C LYS A 50 -8.72 9.21 -30.26
N THR A 51 -8.78 9.57 -28.98
CA THR A 51 -8.17 10.78 -28.42
C THR A 51 -6.70 10.58 -28.05
N VAL A 52 -6.30 9.33 -27.78
CA VAL A 52 -5.00 9.00 -27.20
C VAL A 52 -4.08 8.32 -28.22
N PRO A 53 -2.85 8.81 -28.44
CA PRO A 53 -1.90 8.16 -29.34
C PRO A 53 -1.43 6.80 -28.80
N THR A 54 -1.47 5.78 -29.65
CA THR A 54 -1.21 4.36 -29.28
C THR A 54 0.28 4.03 -29.12
N ASP A 55 1.17 4.90 -29.57
CA ASP A 55 2.64 4.75 -29.50
C ASP A 55 3.23 5.15 -28.14
N LYS A 56 2.43 5.76 -27.25
CA LYS A 56 2.92 6.30 -25.98
C LYS A 56 3.07 5.24 -24.91
N HIS A 57 4.18 5.35 -24.17
CA HIS A 57 4.49 4.52 -23.00
C HIS A 57 4.03 5.16 -21.69
N LEU A 58 3.79 6.48 -21.70
CA LEU A 58 3.33 7.25 -20.55
C LEU A 58 2.19 8.17 -21.00
N ILE A 59 1.07 8.09 -20.31
CA ILE A 59 -0.06 9.01 -20.50
C ILE A 59 -0.41 9.64 -19.17
N ILE A 60 -0.54 10.96 -19.19
CA ILE A 60 -1.02 11.75 -18.06
C ILE A 60 -2.26 12.51 -18.50
N VAL A 61 -3.40 12.15 -17.93
CA VAL A 61 -4.65 12.87 -18.14
C VAL A 61 -4.77 13.95 -17.07
N LYS A 62 -5.17 15.15 -17.47
CA LYS A 62 -5.51 16.24 -16.56
C LYS A 62 -6.84 16.83 -16.97
N THR A 63 -7.86 16.42 -16.24
CA THR A 63 -9.22 16.93 -16.31
C THR A 63 -9.75 16.97 -14.89
N LYS A 64 -10.92 17.56 -14.65
CA LYS A 64 -11.63 17.43 -13.38
C LYS A 64 -13.05 16.88 -13.54
N THR A 65 -13.42 16.54 -14.77
CA THR A 65 -14.81 16.24 -15.14
C THR A 65 -14.98 14.81 -15.70
N MET A 66 -13.96 13.96 -15.60
CA MET A 66 -14.04 12.58 -16.09
C MET A 66 -14.70 11.71 -15.03
N GLU A 67 -16.02 11.75 -14.96
CA GLU A 67 -16.81 11.04 -13.94
C GLU A 67 -16.75 9.51 -14.08
N ILE A 68 -16.67 9.01 -15.32
CA ILE A 68 -16.70 7.57 -15.63
C ILE A 68 -15.52 7.22 -16.53
N ILE A 69 -14.86 6.10 -16.20
CA ILE A 69 -13.96 5.40 -17.12
C ILE A 69 -14.74 4.23 -17.71
N TYR A 70 -15.09 4.36 -18.99
CA TYR A 70 -15.93 3.40 -19.69
C TYR A 70 -15.18 2.12 -20.05
N THR A 71 -15.96 1.07 -20.28
CA THR A 71 -15.51 -0.23 -20.78
C THR A 71 -14.62 -0.06 -22.01
N GLU A 72 -13.47 -0.73 -22.02
CA GLU A 72 -12.50 -0.71 -23.13
C GLU A 72 -11.94 0.67 -23.53
N ALA A 73 -12.06 1.68 -22.66
CA ALA A 73 -11.61 3.05 -22.90
C ALA A 73 -10.18 3.15 -23.48
N VAL A 74 -9.28 2.29 -23.05
CA VAL A 74 -7.85 2.33 -23.40
C VAL A 74 -7.33 1.07 -24.10
N ARG A 75 -8.23 0.22 -24.62
CA ARG A 75 -7.88 -1.13 -25.14
C ARG A 75 -6.80 -1.19 -26.24
N ASN A 76 -6.60 -0.09 -26.97
CA ASN A 76 -5.65 -0.03 -28.09
C ASN A 76 -4.25 0.43 -27.66
N LEU A 77 -4.06 0.83 -26.40
CA LEU A 77 -2.82 1.42 -25.90
C LEU A 77 -1.79 0.35 -25.49
N LYS A 78 -1.46 -0.56 -26.41
CA LYS A 78 -0.64 -1.75 -26.13
C LYS A 78 0.78 -1.43 -25.67
N ASN A 79 1.33 -0.27 -26.01
CA ASN A 79 2.67 0.17 -25.61
C ASN A 79 2.69 0.90 -24.26
N LEU A 80 1.51 1.19 -23.68
CA LEU A 80 1.39 1.96 -22.46
C LEU A 80 2.00 1.20 -21.28
N GLN A 81 2.94 1.84 -20.60
CA GLN A 81 3.59 1.34 -19.39
C GLN A 81 3.03 2.02 -18.15
N ASP A 82 2.75 3.33 -18.23
CA ASP A 82 2.29 4.13 -17.10
C ASP A 82 1.07 4.98 -17.48
N LEU A 83 -0.02 4.83 -16.72
CA LEU A 83 -1.25 5.58 -16.91
C LEU A 83 -1.59 6.40 -15.64
N TYR A 84 -1.59 7.72 -15.79
CA TYR A 84 -1.95 8.66 -14.74
C TYR A 84 -3.33 9.26 -14.99
N LEU A 85 -4.28 8.87 -14.14
CA LEU A 85 -5.67 9.36 -14.09
C LEU A 85 -5.97 9.98 -12.71
N SER A 86 -4.95 10.53 -12.06
CA SER A 86 -5.07 11.11 -10.73
C SER A 86 -5.81 12.44 -10.77
N ASN A 87 -6.67 12.70 -9.78
CA ASN A 87 -7.41 13.96 -9.67
C ASN A 87 -8.18 14.33 -10.96
N CYS A 88 -8.86 13.34 -11.54
CA CYS A 88 -9.61 13.48 -12.79
C CYS A 88 -11.13 13.62 -12.59
N GLY A 89 -11.62 13.51 -11.35
CA GLY A 89 -13.05 13.54 -11.03
C GLY A 89 -13.75 12.19 -11.17
N VAL A 90 -12.99 11.09 -11.26
CA VAL A 90 -13.55 9.73 -11.50
C VAL A 90 -14.39 9.27 -10.32
N GLN A 91 -15.65 8.94 -10.57
CA GLN A 91 -16.60 8.38 -9.61
C GLN A 91 -16.80 6.88 -9.83
N LYS A 92 -16.75 6.43 -11.10
CA LYS A 92 -17.01 5.03 -11.48
C LYS A 92 -16.02 4.52 -12.51
N ILE A 93 -15.63 3.25 -12.34
CA ILE A 93 -14.86 2.49 -13.32
C ILE A 93 -15.72 1.32 -13.77
N GLU A 94 -16.00 1.23 -15.06
CA GLU A 94 -16.71 0.09 -15.61
C GLU A 94 -15.80 -1.14 -15.69
N THR A 95 -16.39 -2.33 -15.61
CA THR A 95 -15.70 -3.59 -15.81
C THR A 95 -14.99 -3.59 -17.17
N LYS A 96 -13.75 -4.08 -17.25
CA LYS A 96 -12.91 -4.06 -18.48
C LYS A 96 -12.55 -2.66 -19.00
N ALA A 97 -12.67 -1.59 -18.20
CA ALA A 97 -12.21 -0.25 -18.59
C ALA A 97 -10.74 -0.22 -19.07
N PHE A 98 -9.89 -1.03 -18.42
CA PHE A 98 -8.46 -1.13 -18.70
C PHE A 98 -8.07 -2.42 -19.44
N PHE A 99 -8.99 -3.02 -20.18
CA PHE A 99 -8.74 -4.29 -20.87
C PHE A 99 -7.61 -4.18 -21.90
N ASN A 100 -6.86 -5.28 -22.08
CA ASN A 100 -5.84 -5.43 -23.14
C ASN A 100 -4.69 -4.40 -23.10
N LEU A 101 -4.12 -4.21 -21.91
CA LEU A 101 -2.93 -3.36 -21.69
C LEU A 101 -1.72 -4.22 -21.26
N PRO A 102 -1.14 -5.02 -22.16
CA PRO A 102 -0.16 -6.06 -21.79
C PRO A 102 1.12 -5.52 -21.16
N ASN A 103 1.51 -4.29 -21.51
CA ASN A 103 2.73 -3.65 -21.02
C ASN A 103 2.50 -2.69 -19.85
N LEU A 104 1.25 -2.52 -19.37
CA LEU A 104 0.96 -1.56 -18.33
C LEU A 104 1.56 -2.05 -17.01
N THR A 105 2.46 -1.26 -16.44
CA THR A 105 3.15 -1.54 -15.20
C THR A 105 2.62 -0.72 -14.02
N VAL A 106 2.14 0.49 -14.26
CA VAL A 106 1.67 1.38 -13.20
C VAL A 106 0.35 2.04 -13.59
N LEU A 107 -0.65 1.91 -12.71
CA LEU A 107 -1.94 2.56 -12.83
C LEU A 107 -2.21 3.48 -11.62
N HIS A 108 -2.32 4.77 -11.89
CA HIS A 108 -2.61 5.81 -10.91
C HIS A 108 -4.05 6.32 -11.02
N LEU A 109 -4.85 6.05 -9.99
CA LEU A 109 -6.25 6.45 -9.83
C LEU A 109 -6.47 7.22 -8.52
N GLU A 110 -5.41 7.69 -7.88
CA GLU A 110 -5.51 8.48 -6.65
C GLU A 110 -6.22 9.82 -6.80
N ASP A 111 -6.70 10.37 -5.68
CA ASP A 111 -7.34 11.69 -5.63
C ASP A 111 -8.60 11.80 -6.50
N ASN A 112 -9.36 10.71 -6.62
CA ASN A 112 -10.65 10.70 -7.32
C ASN A 112 -11.81 10.51 -6.32
N HIS A 113 -13.02 10.30 -6.83
CA HIS A 113 -14.25 10.12 -6.06
C HIS A 113 -14.80 8.70 -6.19
N ILE A 114 -13.94 7.70 -6.40
CA ILE A 114 -14.38 6.31 -6.60
C ILE A 114 -14.98 5.79 -5.30
N GLU A 115 -16.24 5.35 -5.35
CA GLU A 115 -16.95 4.86 -4.16
C GLU A 115 -16.93 3.33 -4.01
N GLU A 116 -16.85 2.60 -5.13
CA GLU A 116 -16.95 1.15 -5.14
C GLU A 116 -16.09 0.53 -6.23
N LEU A 117 -15.58 -0.67 -5.97
CA LEU A 117 -14.88 -1.49 -6.95
C LEU A 117 -15.67 -2.78 -7.17
N LYS A 118 -16.16 -2.93 -8.39
CA LYS A 118 -16.95 -4.09 -8.80
C LYS A 118 -16.06 -5.30 -9.11
N LYS A 119 -16.66 -6.48 -9.02
CA LYS A 119 -16.06 -7.73 -9.52
C LYS A 119 -15.51 -7.54 -10.94
N GLY A 120 -14.28 -8.00 -11.19
CA GLY A 120 -13.69 -8.00 -12.51
C GLY A 120 -13.15 -6.66 -13.01
N VAL A 121 -13.21 -5.58 -12.20
CA VAL A 121 -12.85 -4.22 -12.68
C VAL A 121 -11.39 -4.11 -13.09
N PHE A 122 -10.48 -4.87 -12.47
CA PHE A 122 -9.05 -4.91 -12.79
C PHE A 122 -8.54 -6.25 -13.31
N ASN A 123 -9.41 -7.25 -13.53
CA ASN A 123 -8.97 -8.59 -13.93
C ASN A 123 -8.19 -8.58 -15.25
N GLY A 124 -7.13 -9.38 -15.31
CA GLY A 124 -6.24 -9.50 -16.46
C GLY A 124 -5.25 -8.35 -16.61
N LEU A 125 -5.24 -7.37 -15.70
CA LEU A 125 -4.22 -6.32 -15.68
C LEU A 125 -2.88 -6.87 -15.21
N THR A 126 -1.84 -6.60 -16.00
CA THR A 126 -0.45 -6.97 -15.72
C THR A 126 0.31 -5.89 -14.93
N VAL A 127 -0.43 -5.00 -14.25
CA VAL A 127 0.16 -3.91 -13.47
C VAL A 127 0.96 -4.45 -12.30
N LYS A 128 2.09 -3.78 -12.04
CA LYS A 128 2.94 -3.98 -10.87
C LYS A 128 2.43 -3.13 -9.69
N ILE A 129 2.01 -1.89 -9.96
CA ILE A 129 1.54 -0.95 -8.96
C ILE A 129 0.12 -0.47 -9.32
N LEU A 130 -0.81 -0.65 -8.39
CA LEU A 130 -2.14 -0.07 -8.46
C LEU A 130 -2.33 0.95 -7.32
N SER A 131 -2.63 2.20 -7.67
CA SER A 131 -2.81 3.29 -6.71
C SER A 131 -4.24 3.81 -6.74
N LEU A 132 -4.98 3.60 -5.67
CA LEU A 132 -6.38 3.98 -5.44
C LEU A 132 -6.56 4.82 -4.16
N GLN A 133 -5.45 5.34 -3.63
CA GLN A 133 -5.41 6.13 -2.40
C GLN A 133 -6.17 7.46 -2.55
N ARG A 134 -6.71 7.97 -1.44
CA ARG A 134 -7.47 9.24 -1.44
C ARG A 134 -8.65 9.20 -2.42
N ASN A 135 -9.47 8.16 -2.29
CA ASN A 135 -10.78 8.03 -2.93
C ASN A 135 -11.86 7.93 -1.83
N GLU A 136 -13.09 7.57 -2.21
CA GLU A 136 -14.22 7.41 -1.31
C GLU A 136 -14.64 5.94 -1.15
N ILE A 137 -13.73 5.00 -1.45
CA ILE A 137 -14.04 3.58 -1.61
C ILE A 137 -14.56 3.02 -0.28
N LYS A 138 -15.83 2.62 -0.28
CA LYS A 138 -16.54 2.04 0.87
C LYS A 138 -16.76 0.53 0.72
N GLN A 139 -16.77 0.03 -0.51
CA GLN A 139 -17.00 -1.38 -0.85
C GLN A 139 -16.06 -1.83 -1.98
N ILE A 140 -15.53 -3.04 -1.82
CA ILE A 140 -14.74 -3.74 -2.83
C ILE A 140 -15.32 -5.15 -2.91
N ASP A 141 -15.86 -5.53 -4.04
CA ASP A 141 -16.36 -6.89 -4.26
C ASP A 141 -15.19 -7.89 -4.20
N GLY A 142 -15.45 -9.12 -3.74
CA GLY A 142 -14.39 -10.11 -3.43
C GLY A 142 -13.44 -10.46 -4.60
N GLU A 143 -13.88 -10.28 -5.85
CA GLU A 143 -13.10 -10.55 -7.07
C GLU A 143 -12.69 -9.25 -7.81
N ALA A 144 -12.62 -8.11 -7.13
CA ALA A 144 -12.23 -6.85 -7.77
C ALA A 144 -10.73 -6.80 -8.15
N PHE A 145 -9.88 -7.49 -7.38
CA PHE A 145 -8.44 -7.62 -7.62
C PHE A 145 -8.04 -9.06 -7.97
N ASP A 146 -8.99 -9.85 -8.48
CA ASP A 146 -8.69 -11.19 -8.96
C ASP A 146 -7.90 -11.12 -10.27
N ASP A 147 -7.09 -12.14 -10.55
CA ASP A 147 -6.28 -12.26 -11.77
C ASP A 147 -5.40 -11.03 -12.06
N MET A 148 -4.52 -10.68 -11.12
CA MET A 148 -3.50 -9.64 -11.30
C MET A 148 -2.10 -10.22 -11.03
N PRO A 149 -1.56 -11.04 -11.96
CA PRO A 149 -0.43 -11.93 -11.69
C PRO A 149 0.89 -11.23 -11.39
N LEU A 150 1.03 -9.95 -11.80
CA LEU A 150 2.22 -9.15 -11.59
C LEU A 150 2.08 -8.09 -10.49
N LEU A 151 0.91 -7.97 -9.87
CA LEU A 151 0.65 -6.97 -8.85
C LEU A 151 1.55 -7.23 -7.63
N PHE A 152 2.42 -6.28 -7.32
CA PHE A 152 3.28 -6.34 -6.13
C PHE A 152 2.87 -5.32 -5.06
N LYS A 153 2.24 -4.22 -5.47
CA LYS A 153 1.90 -3.09 -4.60
C LYS A 153 0.51 -2.55 -4.87
N ILE A 154 -0.31 -2.54 -3.83
CA ILE A 154 -1.63 -1.92 -3.85
C ILE A 154 -1.73 -0.80 -2.82
N LYS A 155 -2.20 0.37 -3.27
CA LYS A 155 -2.40 1.54 -2.39
C LYS A 155 -3.88 1.89 -2.27
N LEU A 156 -4.45 1.64 -1.09
CA LEU A 156 -5.83 1.93 -0.71
C LEU A 156 -5.92 2.88 0.51
N ASN A 157 -4.82 3.56 0.84
CA ASN A 157 -4.78 4.53 1.95
C ASN A 157 -5.85 5.62 1.79
N SER A 158 -6.39 6.10 2.92
CA SER A 158 -7.32 7.23 2.95
C SER A 158 -8.57 6.98 2.09
N ASN A 159 -9.25 5.87 2.37
CA ASN A 159 -10.55 5.50 1.82
C ASN A 159 -11.56 5.32 2.97
N ARG A 160 -12.71 4.68 2.70
CA ARG A 160 -13.81 4.51 3.68
C ARG A 160 -14.13 3.04 3.96
N LEU A 161 -13.19 2.12 3.70
CA LEU A 161 -13.37 0.68 3.88
C LEU A 161 -13.68 0.34 5.34
N LYS A 162 -14.73 -0.45 5.56
CA LYS A 162 -15.17 -0.87 6.90
C LYS A 162 -14.83 -2.33 7.22
N SER A 163 -14.76 -3.17 6.20
CA SER A 163 -14.51 -4.60 6.30
C SER A 163 -13.33 -5.01 5.42
N TRP A 164 -12.73 -6.14 5.79
CA TRP A 164 -11.73 -6.84 5.01
C TRP A 164 -12.34 -8.11 4.41
N ASP A 165 -12.01 -8.41 3.16
CA ASP A 165 -12.40 -9.65 2.48
C ASP A 165 -11.15 -10.48 2.18
N SER A 166 -11.08 -11.71 2.73
CA SER A 166 -9.97 -12.62 2.52
C SER A 166 -9.82 -13.06 1.05
N GLY A 167 -10.87 -12.89 0.23
CA GLY A 167 -10.89 -13.25 -1.19
C GLY A 167 -10.18 -12.28 -2.14
N TRP A 168 -9.91 -11.04 -1.72
CA TRP A 168 -9.43 -9.97 -2.62
C TRP A 168 -8.21 -10.33 -3.46
N PHE A 169 -7.28 -11.11 -2.92
CA PHE A 169 -5.94 -11.30 -3.51
C PHE A 169 -5.69 -12.73 -4.03
N LYS A 170 -6.76 -13.49 -4.28
CA LYS A 170 -6.69 -14.93 -4.58
C LYS A 170 -5.67 -15.30 -5.66
N ASN A 171 -5.66 -14.57 -6.78
CA ASN A 171 -4.72 -14.79 -7.89
C ASN A 171 -3.72 -13.63 -8.06
N THR A 172 -3.15 -13.13 -6.96
CA THR A 172 -2.09 -12.09 -6.98
C THR A 172 -0.82 -12.56 -6.26
N PRO A 173 -0.09 -13.55 -6.81
CA PRO A 173 0.96 -14.29 -6.10
C PRO A 173 2.20 -13.45 -5.76
N ARG A 174 2.36 -12.27 -6.37
CA ARG A 174 3.51 -11.37 -6.15
C ARG A 174 3.21 -10.25 -5.17
N LEU A 175 2.00 -10.19 -4.62
CA LEU A 175 1.58 -9.11 -3.75
C LEU A 175 2.35 -9.16 -2.43
N THR A 176 3.03 -8.06 -2.11
CA THR A 176 3.91 -7.93 -0.94
C THR A 176 3.67 -6.61 -0.20
N GLU A 177 3.29 -5.54 -0.89
CA GLU A 177 3.03 -4.25 -0.24
C GLU A 177 1.55 -3.87 -0.26
N LEU A 178 0.92 -3.91 0.92
CA LEU A 178 -0.50 -3.61 1.13
C LEU A 178 -0.67 -2.35 1.98
N TYR A 179 -1.19 -1.30 1.37
CA TYR A 179 -1.39 -0.01 2.05
C TYR A 179 -2.88 0.29 2.29
N PHE A 180 -3.33 0.15 3.54
CA PHE A 180 -4.72 0.34 3.96
C PHE A 180 -4.88 1.37 5.08
N ARG A 181 -3.89 2.24 5.28
CA ARG A 181 -3.90 3.24 6.36
C ARG A 181 -5.05 4.23 6.20
N ARG A 182 -5.55 4.78 7.31
CA ARG A 182 -6.62 5.80 7.29
C ARG A 182 -7.88 5.31 6.58
N ASN A 183 -8.31 4.10 6.89
CA ASN A 183 -9.64 3.57 6.52
C ASN A 183 -10.52 3.50 7.78
N LYS A 184 -11.59 2.72 7.74
CA LYS A 184 -12.53 2.51 8.85
C LYS A 184 -12.64 1.03 9.22
N LEU A 185 -11.60 0.23 8.93
CA LEU A 185 -11.58 -1.21 9.21
C LEU A 185 -11.74 -1.44 10.71
N SER A 186 -12.78 -2.14 11.13
CA SER A 186 -13.04 -2.44 12.55
C SER A 186 -12.66 -3.85 12.96
N TYR A 187 -12.46 -4.74 11.99
CA TYR A 187 -12.23 -6.17 12.19
C TYR A 187 -11.42 -6.77 11.04
N LEU A 188 -10.59 -7.78 11.33
CA LEU A 188 -9.93 -8.63 10.35
C LEU A 188 -10.46 -10.06 10.49
N PRO A 189 -11.02 -10.67 9.43
CA PRO A 189 -11.51 -12.04 9.49
C PRO A 189 -10.39 -13.05 9.67
N ARG A 190 -10.76 -14.27 10.05
CA ARG A 190 -9.88 -15.45 9.99
C ARG A 190 -9.21 -15.52 8.62
N SER A 191 -7.90 -15.74 8.63
CA SER A 191 -7.08 -15.91 7.45
C SER A 191 -7.19 -14.70 6.49
N ALA A 192 -7.29 -13.48 7.04
CA ALA A 192 -7.42 -12.23 6.28
C ALA A 192 -6.35 -12.11 5.17
N PHE A 193 -5.14 -12.60 5.44
CA PHE A 193 -3.99 -12.49 4.55
C PHE A 193 -3.59 -13.82 3.89
N VAL A 194 -4.49 -14.82 3.83
CA VAL A 194 -4.19 -16.16 3.28
C VAL A 194 -3.63 -16.13 1.86
N ASN A 195 -3.96 -15.09 1.10
CA ASN A 195 -3.54 -14.91 -0.28
C ASN A 195 -2.32 -14.00 -0.44
N VAL A 196 -1.72 -13.54 0.66
CA VAL A 196 -0.52 -12.68 0.68
C VAL A 196 0.69 -13.55 1.04
N LYS A 197 1.18 -14.31 0.06
CA LYS A 197 2.30 -15.27 0.23
C LYS A 197 3.60 -14.81 -0.44
N GLY A 198 3.71 -13.52 -0.75
CA GLY A 198 4.81 -13.00 -1.55
C GLY A 198 6.17 -13.18 -0.88
N SER A 199 7.13 -13.69 -1.65
CA SER A 199 8.56 -13.59 -1.34
C SER A 199 9.28 -13.18 -2.63
N HIS A 200 10.30 -12.34 -2.54
CA HIS A 200 11.13 -12.02 -3.69
C HIS A 200 12.45 -12.74 -3.57
N LEU A 201 12.81 -13.52 -4.58
CA LEU A 201 14.16 -14.04 -4.71
C LEU A 201 15.04 -12.93 -5.29
N VAL A 202 16.00 -12.44 -4.51
CA VAL A 202 17.10 -11.57 -4.98
C VAL A 202 18.35 -12.44 -5.02
N ASP A 203 18.90 -12.67 -6.21
CA ASP A 203 20.11 -13.50 -6.42
C ASP A 203 20.01 -14.93 -5.83
N GLY A 204 18.81 -15.52 -5.87
CA GLY A 204 18.54 -16.83 -5.28
C GLY A 204 18.29 -16.83 -3.77
N ILE A 205 18.36 -15.66 -3.12
CA ILE A 205 18.06 -15.46 -1.70
C ILE A 205 16.62 -14.97 -1.57
N SER A 206 15.79 -15.71 -0.83
CA SER A 206 14.41 -15.28 -0.57
C SER A 206 14.40 -14.16 0.45
N VAL A 207 14.15 -12.95 -0.03
CA VAL A 207 13.99 -11.73 0.77
C VAL A 207 12.55 -11.63 1.27
N VAL A 208 12.40 -11.34 2.55
CA VAL A 208 11.12 -11.06 3.20
C VAL A 208 10.86 -9.57 3.11
N ASP A 209 9.94 -9.17 2.25
CA ASP A 209 9.61 -7.76 2.02
C ASP A 209 8.12 -7.46 2.16
N THR A 210 7.31 -8.43 2.58
CA THR A 210 5.88 -8.20 2.77
C THR A 210 5.68 -7.18 3.87
N LYS A 211 4.95 -6.12 3.51
CA LYS A 211 4.67 -4.96 4.37
C LYS A 211 3.18 -4.70 4.35
N ILE A 212 2.57 -4.76 5.53
CA ILE A 212 1.14 -4.54 5.70
C ILE A 212 0.92 -3.32 6.57
N PHE A 213 0.28 -2.31 5.98
CA PHE A 213 0.05 -1.02 6.61
C PHE A 213 -1.42 -0.81 6.93
N LEU A 214 -1.80 -1.07 8.18
CA LEU A 214 -3.17 -0.94 8.70
C LEU A 214 -3.32 0.21 9.70
N SER A 215 -2.32 1.08 9.81
CA SER A 215 -2.33 2.21 10.73
C SER A 215 -3.56 3.11 10.58
N LYS A 216 -4.03 3.73 11.65
CA LYS A 216 -5.16 4.70 11.59
C LYS A 216 -6.45 4.06 11.05
N ASN A 217 -6.78 2.86 11.50
CA ASN A 217 -8.07 2.22 11.28
C ASN A 217 -8.88 2.23 12.59
N LYS A 218 -9.85 1.31 12.73
CA LYS A 218 -10.70 1.16 13.91
C LYS A 218 -10.61 -0.24 14.53
N LEU A 219 -9.55 -1.00 14.23
CA LEU A 219 -9.38 -2.38 14.71
C LEU A 219 -9.39 -2.38 16.24
N GLY A 220 -10.31 -3.11 16.86
CA GLY A 220 -10.47 -3.15 18.32
C GLY A 220 -10.11 -4.50 18.93
N GLU A 221 -10.60 -5.56 18.28
CA GLU A 221 -10.32 -6.94 18.64
C GLU A 221 -9.35 -7.52 17.61
N LEU A 222 -8.31 -8.20 18.10
CA LEU A 222 -7.45 -9.03 17.27
C LEU A 222 -7.93 -10.47 17.39
N VAL A 223 -8.35 -11.08 16.29
CA VAL A 223 -8.63 -12.51 16.25
C VAL A 223 -7.31 -13.23 15.96
N PRO A 224 -6.89 -14.21 16.78
CA PRO A 224 -5.63 -14.94 16.58
C PRO A 224 -5.47 -15.49 15.17
N GLU A 225 -6.56 -15.97 14.59
CA GLU A 225 -6.59 -16.55 13.26
C GLU A 225 -6.48 -15.52 12.12
N SER A 226 -6.56 -14.20 12.37
CA SER A 226 -6.51 -13.19 11.32
C SER A 226 -5.20 -13.20 10.55
N PHE A 227 -4.10 -13.52 11.23
CA PHE A 227 -2.73 -13.51 10.69
C PHE A 227 -2.16 -14.90 10.41
N TYR A 228 -3.02 -15.93 10.38
CA TYR A 228 -2.58 -17.29 10.04
C TYR A 228 -1.95 -17.35 8.64
N ASP A 229 -0.95 -18.22 8.53
CA ASP A 229 -0.15 -18.47 7.31
C ASP A 229 0.62 -17.25 6.78
N LEU A 230 0.74 -16.17 7.56
CA LEU A 230 1.50 -14.97 7.20
C LEU A 230 2.98 -15.07 7.63
N GLU A 231 3.64 -16.15 7.20
CA GLU A 231 5.01 -16.48 7.61
C GLU A 231 6.07 -15.51 7.09
N ARG A 232 5.89 -15.03 5.85
CA ARG A 232 6.85 -14.20 5.12
C ARG A 232 6.51 -12.71 5.22
N ILE A 233 6.24 -12.20 6.43
CA ILE A 233 6.06 -10.77 6.70
C ILE A 233 7.31 -10.14 7.29
N SER A 234 7.69 -8.95 6.82
CA SER A 234 8.77 -8.16 7.41
C SER A 234 8.23 -7.07 8.32
N GLN A 235 7.16 -6.37 7.91
CA GLN A 235 6.65 -5.24 8.69
C GLN A 235 5.12 -5.24 8.80
N LEU A 236 4.63 -5.12 10.02
CA LEU A 236 3.23 -5.02 10.35
C LEU A 236 2.95 -3.72 11.11
N TYR A 237 2.14 -2.85 10.51
CA TYR A 237 1.76 -1.58 11.13
C TYR A 237 0.29 -1.61 11.54
N LEU A 238 0.06 -1.68 12.85
CA LEU A 238 -1.25 -1.64 13.51
C LEU A 238 -1.41 -0.40 14.39
N ASP A 239 -0.47 0.57 14.31
CA ASP A 239 -0.48 1.78 15.12
C ASP A 239 -1.74 2.63 14.90
N ARG A 240 -2.17 3.37 15.93
CA ARG A 240 -3.34 4.25 15.86
C ARG A 240 -4.63 3.52 15.49
N ASN A 241 -4.85 2.34 16.06
CA ASN A 241 -6.13 1.63 16.03
C ASN A 241 -6.80 1.73 17.42
N ASN A 242 -7.75 0.85 17.73
CA ASN A 242 -8.45 0.77 19.00
C ASN A 242 -8.16 -0.55 19.74
N ILE A 243 -7.02 -1.21 19.45
CA ILE A 243 -6.71 -2.55 19.95
C ILE A 243 -6.61 -2.49 21.47
N GLN A 244 -7.32 -3.39 22.16
CA GLN A 244 -7.38 -3.42 23.64
C GLN A 244 -6.55 -4.55 24.25
N VAL A 245 -6.55 -5.71 23.60
CA VAL A 245 -5.84 -6.90 24.06
C VAL A 245 -5.14 -7.53 22.87
N VAL A 246 -3.92 -8.03 23.11
CA VAL A 246 -3.23 -8.92 22.18
C VAL A 246 -3.33 -10.35 22.75
N PRO A 247 -4.21 -11.20 22.20
CA PRO A 247 -4.49 -12.52 22.76
C PRO A 247 -3.40 -13.55 22.44
N ASP A 248 -3.52 -14.72 23.05
CA ASP A 248 -2.71 -15.91 22.77
C ASP A 248 -2.68 -16.21 21.27
N GLY A 249 -1.48 -16.44 20.73
CA GLY A 249 -1.30 -16.78 19.33
C GLY A 249 -1.68 -15.68 18.34
N ALA A 250 -1.92 -14.43 18.77
CA ALA A 250 -2.25 -13.30 17.88
C ALA A 250 -1.30 -13.17 16.68
N PHE A 251 -0.01 -13.45 16.92
CA PHE A 251 1.04 -13.35 15.92
C PHE A 251 1.76 -14.69 15.74
N ARG A 252 1.03 -15.80 15.90
CA ARG A 252 1.56 -17.17 15.93
C ARG A 252 2.50 -17.48 14.79
N ASP A 253 2.11 -17.15 13.56
CA ASP A 253 2.83 -17.58 12.36
C ASP A 253 3.75 -16.48 11.79
N LEU A 254 3.94 -15.33 12.46
CA LEU A 254 4.78 -14.23 11.95
C LEU A 254 6.29 -14.51 12.12
N THR A 255 6.79 -15.61 11.57
CA THR A 255 8.13 -16.15 11.88
C THR A 255 9.28 -15.26 11.42
N ASP A 256 9.10 -14.47 10.37
CA ASP A 256 10.15 -13.61 9.78
C ASP A 256 9.95 -12.11 10.06
N VAL A 257 9.06 -11.76 11.00
CA VAL A 257 8.71 -10.36 11.27
C VAL A 257 9.88 -9.60 11.90
N ASP A 258 10.25 -8.48 11.27
CA ASP A 258 11.29 -7.58 11.75
C ASP A 258 10.70 -6.44 12.59
N VAL A 259 9.54 -5.94 12.19
CA VAL A 259 8.94 -4.78 12.85
C VAL A 259 7.44 -4.91 13.05
N ILE A 260 6.99 -4.69 14.29
CA ILE A 260 5.59 -4.59 14.66
C ILE A 260 5.34 -3.26 15.35
N TYR A 261 4.52 -2.41 14.70
CA TYR A 261 4.06 -1.16 15.29
C TYR A 261 2.65 -1.33 15.85
N LEU A 262 2.51 -1.26 17.16
CA LEU A 262 1.26 -1.28 17.92
C LEU A 262 1.02 0.01 18.72
N ALA A 263 1.85 1.02 18.49
CA ALA A 263 1.79 2.29 19.20
C ALA A 263 0.42 3.00 19.05
N ARG A 264 0.05 3.79 20.07
CA ARG A 264 -1.18 4.62 20.05
C ARG A 264 -2.44 3.79 19.85
N ASN A 265 -2.53 2.64 20.52
CA ASN A 265 -3.75 1.85 20.63
C ASN A 265 -4.36 2.05 22.05
N LYS A 266 -5.15 1.09 22.53
CA LYS A 266 -5.71 1.06 23.88
C LYS A 266 -5.27 -0.21 24.61
N ILE A 267 -4.07 -0.72 24.28
CA ILE A 267 -3.64 -2.04 24.74
C ILE A 267 -3.39 -1.98 26.23
N SER A 268 -4.18 -2.71 27.01
CA SER A 268 -3.98 -2.87 28.46
C SER A 268 -3.32 -4.20 28.80
N GLU A 269 -3.40 -5.19 27.91
CA GLU A 269 -2.87 -6.53 28.14
C GLU A 269 -2.30 -7.13 26.84
N ILE A 270 -1.15 -7.80 26.98
CA ILE A 270 -0.61 -8.70 25.97
C ILE A 270 -0.38 -10.05 26.64
N ASN A 271 -0.95 -11.11 26.06
CA ASN A 271 -0.76 -12.44 26.59
C ASN A 271 0.69 -12.93 26.39
N GLY A 272 1.24 -13.64 27.38
CA GLY A 272 2.63 -14.15 27.33
C GLY A 272 2.93 -15.10 26.18
N ASN A 273 1.90 -15.73 25.61
CA ASN A 273 1.97 -16.62 24.45
C ASN A 273 1.39 -15.98 23.18
N ALA A 274 1.40 -14.64 23.05
CA ALA A 274 0.98 -13.95 21.82
C ALA A 274 1.89 -14.25 20.61
N PHE A 275 3.13 -14.65 20.85
CA PHE A 275 4.21 -14.81 19.86
C PHE A 275 4.88 -16.22 19.86
N PRO A 276 4.12 -17.32 19.85
CA PRO A 276 4.63 -18.67 20.15
C PRO A 276 5.74 -19.17 19.21
N LYS A 277 5.74 -18.77 17.93
CA LYS A 277 6.77 -19.18 16.95
C LYS A 277 7.70 -18.04 16.53
N VAL A 278 7.45 -16.82 17.00
CA VAL A 278 8.27 -15.67 16.63
C VAL A 278 9.56 -15.74 17.45
N ARG A 279 10.71 -15.76 16.77
CA ARG A 279 12.00 -15.98 17.44
C ARG A 279 12.75 -14.69 17.75
N ASN A 280 12.66 -13.72 16.84
CA ASN A 280 13.35 -12.46 16.97
C ASN A 280 12.60 -11.38 16.19
N ILE A 281 12.27 -10.28 16.86
CA ILE A 281 11.70 -9.08 16.28
C ILE A 281 12.76 -7.99 16.40
N GLY A 282 13.08 -7.29 15.32
CA GLY A 282 13.95 -6.11 15.41
C GLY A 282 13.34 -5.03 16.30
N ILE A 283 12.11 -4.62 16.02
CA ILE A 283 11.42 -3.54 16.73
C ILE A 283 9.98 -3.93 17.07
N LEU A 284 9.64 -3.88 18.36
CA LEU A 284 8.27 -3.94 18.88
C LEU A 284 7.90 -2.60 19.52
N ASP A 285 7.12 -1.78 18.81
CA ASP A 285 6.70 -0.48 19.31
C ASP A 285 5.30 -0.56 19.94
N LEU A 286 5.26 -0.47 21.27
CA LEU A 286 4.07 -0.49 22.11
C LEU A 286 3.80 0.88 22.76
N SER A 287 4.45 1.94 22.28
CA SER A 287 4.37 3.26 22.91
C SER A 287 2.96 3.85 22.86
N SER A 288 2.61 4.69 23.85
CA SER A 288 1.29 5.32 23.93
C SER A 288 0.13 4.30 23.99
N ASN A 289 0.22 3.34 24.89
CA ASN A 289 -0.84 2.36 25.20
C ASN A 289 -1.23 2.47 26.69
N LEU A 290 -1.90 1.46 27.24
CA LEU A 290 -2.40 1.42 28.62
C LEU A 290 -1.74 0.30 29.43
N LEU A 291 -0.57 -0.17 29.02
CA LEU A 291 0.11 -1.30 29.65
C LEU A 291 0.64 -0.92 31.04
N GLU A 292 0.33 -1.72 32.04
CA GLU A 292 0.94 -1.60 33.38
C GLU A 292 2.25 -2.38 33.48
N CYS A 293 2.31 -3.55 32.84
CA CYS A 293 3.50 -4.36 32.73
C CYS A 293 3.41 -5.27 31.48
N LEU A 294 4.50 -5.96 31.16
CA LEU A 294 4.55 -6.98 30.12
C LEU A 294 4.94 -8.35 30.68
N PRO A 295 4.44 -9.46 30.10
CA PRO A 295 5.03 -10.76 30.33
C PRO A 295 6.52 -10.77 29.93
N TYR A 296 7.39 -11.24 30.83
CA TYR A 296 8.84 -11.26 30.60
C TYR A 296 9.25 -12.00 29.31
N GLY A 297 8.57 -13.09 28.96
CA GLY A 297 8.84 -13.84 27.73
C GLY A 297 8.76 -12.97 26.46
N LEU A 298 7.91 -11.94 26.47
CA LEU A 298 7.76 -11.01 25.36
C LEU A 298 8.85 -9.96 25.29
N VAL A 299 9.42 -9.55 26.43
CA VAL A 299 10.58 -8.65 26.45
C VAL A 299 11.75 -9.29 25.69
N THR A 300 11.87 -10.61 25.77
CA THR A 300 12.99 -11.32 25.16
C THR A 300 12.80 -11.71 23.69
N VAL A 301 11.62 -11.49 23.12
CA VAL A 301 11.35 -11.80 21.70
C VAL A 301 11.79 -10.68 20.77
N ALA A 302 12.07 -9.48 21.30
CA ALA A 302 12.43 -8.31 20.51
C ALA A 302 13.81 -7.74 20.90
N ASN A 303 14.56 -7.27 19.91
CA ASN A 303 15.81 -6.52 20.12
C ASN A 303 15.53 -5.15 20.74
N VAL A 304 14.49 -4.46 20.26
CA VAL A 304 14.06 -3.16 20.78
C VAL A 304 12.57 -3.23 21.12
N THR A 305 12.23 -2.93 22.37
CA THR A 305 10.84 -2.81 22.83
C THR A 305 10.57 -1.38 23.31
N ASN A 306 9.69 -0.65 22.62
CA ASN A 306 9.31 0.70 23.03
C ASN A 306 8.04 0.70 23.87
N LEU A 307 8.17 1.05 25.16
CA LEU A 307 7.09 1.15 26.15
C LEU A 307 6.80 2.58 26.60
N GLU A 308 7.36 3.61 25.96
CA GLU A 308 7.10 5.00 26.31
C GLU A 308 5.60 5.31 26.35
N LYS A 309 5.18 6.16 27.28
CA LYS A 309 3.79 6.65 27.43
C LYS A 309 2.77 5.53 27.67
N ASN A 310 3.14 4.53 28.46
CA ASN A 310 2.23 3.53 29.03
C ASN A 310 1.92 3.85 30.51
N ASN A 311 0.97 3.11 31.10
CA ASN A 311 0.59 3.21 32.52
C ASN A 311 1.62 2.55 33.47
N GLY A 312 2.79 2.18 32.96
CA GLY A 312 3.73 1.26 33.60
C GLY A 312 4.09 1.60 35.03
N THR A 313 4.50 0.59 35.80
CA THR A 313 5.01 0.80 37.17
C THR A 313 6.54 0.69 37.22
N CYS A 314 7.15 1.34 38.20
CA CYS A 314 8.61 1.29 38.32
C CYS A 314 9.13 -0.12 38.68
N ASP A 315 8.35 -0.86 39.46
CA ASP A 315 8.72 -2.22 39.89
C ASP A 315 8.79 -3.17 38.69
N CYS A 316 7.85 -3.06 37.75
CA CYS A 316 7.88 -3.83 36.49
C CYS A 316 9.17 -3.58 35.70
N ILE A 317 9.57 -2.31 35.54
CA ILE A 317 10.79 -1.94 34.79
C ILE A 317 12.06 -2.46 35.51
N LYS A 318 12.11 -2.35 36.85
CA LYS A 318 13.21 -2.89 37.65
C LYS A 318 13.32 -4.40 37.50
N GLU A 319 12.21 -5.13 37.51
CA GLU A 319 12.18 -6.58 37.33
C GLU A 319 12.72 -6.99 35.95
N PHE A 320 12.32 -6.29 34.87
CA PHE A 320 12.88 -6.57 33.54
C PHE A 320 14.38 -6.38 33.47
N ARG A 321 14.90 -5.28 34.04
CA ARG A 321 16.34 -5.01 34.07
C ARG A 321 17.10 -6.09 34.82
N ALA A 322 16.60 -6.51 35.99
CA ALA A 322 17.22 -7.56 36.78
C ALA A 322 17.27 -8.88 36.00
N LYS A 323 16.15 -9.30 35.40
CA LYS A 323 16.08 -10.55 34.61
C LYS A 323 16.93 -10.51 33.34
N LEU A 324 16.95 -9.38 32.62
CA LEU A 324 17.80 -9.24 31.43
C LEU A 324 19.29 -9.32 31.76
N GLN A 325 19.70 -8.76 32.90
CA GLN A 325 21.08 -8.87 33.40
C GLN A 325 21.43 -10.30 33.81
N GLU A 326 20.54 -10.98 34.55
CA GLU A 326 20.70 -12.37 34.97
C GLU A 326 20.85 -13.31 33.76
N GLU A 327 19.99 -13.15 32.75
CA GLU A 327 20.00 -13.98 31.54
C GLU A 327 21.01 -13.53 30.47
N LYS A 328 21.75 -12.44 30.71
CA LYS A 328 22.70 -11.85 29.76
C LYS A 328 22.09 -11.58 28.38
N ARG A 329 20.82 -11.13 28.34
CA ARG A 329 20.11 -10.82 27.10
C ARG A 329 20.24 -9.34 26.76
N SER A 330 20.52 -9.06 25.50
CA SER A 330 20.53 -7.70 24.95
C SER A 330 19.14 -7.35 24.37
N CYS A 331 18.26 -6.80 25.20
CA CYS A 331 17.04 -6.13 24.75
C CYS A 331 17.11 -4.67 25.19
N GLU A 332 16.94 -3.74 24.23
CA GLU A 332 16.80 -2.33 24.53
C GLU A 332 15.34 -2.01 24.81
N ILE A 333 15.02 -1.64 26.06
CA ILE A 333 13.68 -1.23 26.46
C ILE A 333 13.68 0.28 26.67
N SER A 334 12.93 1.01 25.85
CA SER A 334 12.62 2.42 26.12
C SER A 334 11.32 2.52 26.92
N TYR A 335 11.29 3.40 27.92
CA TYR A 335 10.14 3.63 28.80
C TYR A 335 10.10 5.11 29.19
N SER A 336 8.95 5.62 29.68
CA SER A 336 8.85 7.02 30.09
C SER A 336 9.80 7.31 31.25
N GLU A 337 10.72 8.26 31.08
CA GLU A 337 11.75 8.58 32.08
C GLU A 337 11.15 8.88 33.47
N ASP A 338 10.01 9.58 33.50
CA ASP A 338 9.30 9.96 34.74
C ASP A 338 8.76 8.78 35.57
N LEU A 339 8.63 7.58 34.99
CA LEU A 339 8.09 6.41 35.69
C LEU A 339 9.06 5.82 36.72
N CYS A 340 10.36 6.01 36.51
CA CYS A 340 11.43 5.51 37.37
C CYS A 340 12.50 6.57 37.63
N THR A 341 12.12 7.84 37.77
CA THR A 341 12.99 8.81 38.41
C THR A 341 12.96 8.57 39.92
N ILE A 342 13.88 7.76 40.43
CA ILE A 342 14.27 7.84 41.84
C ILE A 342 15.79 7.98 41.88
N THR A 343 16.18 9.13 42.42
CA THR A 343 17.49 9.52 42.97
C THR A 343 18.24 8.42 43.69
#